data_AF-A0A8S9MX74-F1
#
_entry.id   AF-A0A8S9MX74-F1
#
_cell.length_a   1.000
_cell.length_b   1.000
_cell.length_c   1.000
_cell.angle_alpha   90.00
_cell.angle_beta   90.00
_cell.angle_gamma   90.00
#
_symmetry.space_group_name_H-M   'P 1'
#
loop_
_entity.id
_entity.type
_entity.pdbx_description
1 polymer ?
#
loop_
_entity_poly.entity_id
_entity_poly.type
_entity_poly.pdbx_seq_one_letter_code
_entity_poly.pdbx_strand_id
1 'polypeptide(L)'
;MSLSKSYYYDVQLLMEDEPEKYQSHFSNYLKKDLAPENMEEMYKNVHAAIRADPSIKKSDKEAPKEHKRYNPKKLTYDERKASLIQRVKALNSAIGGDDGDEDEDDE
;
A
#
# COMPACT_ATOMS: atom_id res chain seq x y z
N MET A 1 -33.83 14.64 -15.92
CA MET A 1 -33.23 13.51 -16.67
C MET A 1 -32.75 12.46 -15.69
N SER A 2 -33.00 11.17 -15.94
CA SER A 2 -32.42 10.08 -15.14
C SER A 2 -30.89 10.11 -15.27
N LEU A 3 -30.18 10.01 -14.15
CA LEU A 3 -28.70 9.93 -14.09
C LEU A 3 -28.12 8.83 -15.00
N SER A 4 -28.88 7.76 -15.25
CA SER A 4 -28.45 6.66 -16.13
C SER A 4 -28.37 7.04 -17.61
N LYS A 5 -29.21 7.96 -18.10
CA LYS A 5 -29.24 8.36 -19.52
C LYS A 5 -28.14 9.36 -19.87
N SER A 6 -27.72 10.21 -18.93
CA SER A 6 -26.62 11.17 -19.17
C SER A 6 -25.28 10.44 -19.39
N TYR A 7 -24.96 9.48 -18.50
CA TYR A 7 -23.72 8.71 -18.59
C TYR A 7 -23.61 7.87 -19.86
N TYR A 8 -24.74 7.35 -20.36
CA TYR A 8 -24.73 6.52 -21.56
C TYR A 8 -24.36 7.30 -22.82
N TYR A 9 -24.84 8.55 -22.93
CA TYR A 9 -24.48 9.45 -24.05
C TYR A 9 -23.01 9.86 -24.02
N ASP A 10 -22.45 10.17 -22.85
CA ASP A 10 -21.05 10.60 -22.73
C ASP A 10 -20.07 9.48 -23.10
N VAL A 11 -20.41 8.23 -22.78
CA VAL A 11 -19.58 7.05 -23.13
C VAL A 11 -19.54 6.84 -24.64
N GLN A 12 -20.70 6.91 -25.31
CA GLN A 12 -20.77 6.75 -26.77
C GLN A 12 -20.04 7.87 -27.51
N LEU A 13 -20.21 9.12 -27.04
CA LEU A 13 -19.53 10.27 -27.61
C LEU A 13 -18.00 10.16 -27.47
N LEU A 14 -17.51 9.70 -26.31
CA LEU A 14 -16.08 9.46 -26.12
C LEU A 14 -15.52 8.33 -27.00
N MET A 15 -16.33 7.31 -27.32
CA MET A 15 -15.90 6.21 -28.19
C MET A 15 -15.69 6.67 -29.63
N GLU A 16 -16.54 7.58 -30.12
CA GLU A 16 -16.52 8.07 -31.50
C GLU A 16 -15.57 9.26 -31.69
N ASP A 17 -15.60 10.24 -30.78
CA ASP A 17 -14.84 11.50 -30.93
C ASP A 17 -13.41 11.43 -30.37
N GLU A 18 -13.18 10.70 -29.27
CA GLU A 18 -11.88 10.66 -28.56
C GLU A 18 -11.51 9.23 -28.08
N PRO A 19 -11.22 8.28 -28.99
CA PRO A 19 -11.02 6.87 -28.65
C PRO A 19 -9.85 6.62 -27.69
N GLU A 20 -8.79 7.43 -27.73
CA GLU A 20 -7.66 7.32 -26.78
C GLU A 20 -8.11 7.64 -25.33
N LYS A 21 -8.96 8.65 -25.18
CA LYS A 21 -9.49 9.04 -23.86
C LYS A 21 -10.45 8.00 -23.35
N TYR A 22 -11.30 7.46 -24.22
CA TYR A 22 -12.16 6.32 -23.89
C TYR A 22 -11.34 5.12 -23.38
N GLN A 23 -10.29 4.71 -24.09
CA GLN A 23 -9.43 3.62 -23.66
C GLN A 23 -8.77 3.88 -22.30
N SER A 24 -8.30 5.11 -22.05
CA SER A 24 -7.69 5.45 -20.76
C SER A 24 -8.69 5.41 -19.60
N HIS A 25 -9.86 6.04 -19.77
CA HIS A 25 -10.89 6.18 -18.75
C HIS A 25 -11.61 4.86 -18.46
N PHE A 26 -11.85 4.05 -19.50
CA PHE A 26 -12.60 2.80 -19.42
C PHE A 26 -11.72 1.55 -19.50
N SER A 27 -10.40 1.69 -19.38
CA SER A 27 -9.43 0.57 -19.41
C SER A 27 -9.82 -0.60 -18.51
N ASN A 28 -10.31 -0.35 -17.29
CA ASN A 28 -10.73 -1.40 -16.36
C ASN A 28 -12.05 -2.08 -16.76
N TYR A 29 -12.93 -1.37 -17.46
CA TYR A 29 -14.19 -1.93 -17.97
C TYR A 29 -13.92 -2.82 -19.19
N LEU A 30 -13.03 -2.37 -20.08
CA LEU A 30 -12.55 -3.16 -21.21
C LEU A 30 -11.86 -4.45 -20.75
N LYS A 31 -11.01 -4.39 -19.72
CA LYS A 31 -10.38 -5.58 -19.12
C LYS A 31 -11.35 -6.58 -18.50
N LYS A 32 -12.58 -6.14 -18.18
CA LYS A 32 -13.61 -6.95 -17.52
C LYS A 32 -14.77 -7.28 -18.47
N ASP A 33 -14.65 -6.95 -19.75
CA ASP A 33 -15.70 -7.10 -20.77
C ASP A 33 -17.03 -6.47 -20.36
N LEU A 34 -16.97 -5.34 -19.66
CA LEU A 34 -18.15 -4.59 -19.20
C LEU A 34 -18.54 -3.53 -20.23
N ALA A 35 -19.55 -3.85 -21.02
CA ALA A 35 -20.19 -2.91 -21.95
C ALA A 35 -21.16 -1.98 -21.22
N PRO A 36 -21.41 -0.75 -21.75
CA PRO A 36 -22.35 0.19 -21.14
C PRO A 36 -23.78 -0.36 -21.07
N GLU A 37 -24.18 -1.25 -21.98
CA GLU A 37 -25.48 -1.92 -21.98
C GLU A 37 -25.63 -2.91 -20.81
N ASN A 38 -24.55 -3.60 -20.46
CA ASN A 38 -24.56 -4.64 -19.42
C ASN A 38 -24.47 -4.05 -17.99
N MET A 39 -24.17 -2.75 -17.87
CA MET A 39 -24.01 -2.08 -16.57
C MET A 39 -25.32 -2.07 -15.76
N GLU A 40 -26.47 -1.84 -16.39
CA GLU A 40 -27.75 -1.81 -15.69
C GLU A 40 -28.12 -3.19 -15.11
N GLU A 41 -27.94 -4.24 -15.91
CA GLU A 41 -28.21 -5.61 -15.50
C GLU A 41 -27.28 -6.04 -14.36
N MET A 42 -25.98 -5.71 -14.46
CA MET A 42 -25.00 -5.98 -13.40
C MET A 42 -25.46 -5.40 -12.05
N TYR A 43 -25.88 -4.13 -12.01
CA TYR A 43 -26.33 -3.51 -10.75
C TYR A 43 -27.64 -4.12 -10.23
N LYS A 44 -28.60 -4.47 -11.09
CA LYS A 44 -29.82 -5.17 -10.67
C LYS A 44 -29.50 -6.50 -10.01
N ASN A 45 -28.59 -7.27 -10.60
CA ASN A 45 -28.15 -8.57 -10.08
C ASN A 45 -27.41 -8.41 -8.74
N VAL A 46 -26.51 -7.43 -8.64
CA VAL A 46 -25.80 -7.12 -7.38
C VAL A 46 -26.78 -6.74 -6.28
N HIS A 47 -27.77 -5.89 -6.55
CA HIS A 47 -28.77 -5.53 -5.56
C HIS A 47 -29.66 -6.71 -5.16
N ALA A 48 -30.03 -7.59 -6.08
CA ALA A 48 -30.76 -8.82 -5.75
C ALA A 48 -29.93 -9.73 -4.82
N ALA A 49 -28.63 -9.91 -5.11
CA ALA A 49 -27.73 -10.71 -4.30
C ALA A 49 -27.54 -10.15 -2.88
N ILE A 50 -27.33 -8.83 -2.74
CA ILE A 50 -27.18 -8.17 -1.43
C ILE A 50 -28.47 -8.23 -0.60
N ARG A 51 -29.65 -8.11 -1.24
CA ARG A 51 -30.93 -8.27 -0.53
C ARG A 51 -31.18 -9.70 -0.06
N ALA A 52 -30.72 -10.70 -0.83
CA ALA A 52 -30.85 -12.10 -0.47
C ALA A 52 -29.93 -12.51 0.70
N ASP A 53 -28.68 -12.03 0.71
CA ASP A 53 -27.72 -12.26 1.79
C ASP A 53 -27.06 -10.93 2.20
N PRO A 54 -27.63 -10.22 3.22
CA PRO A 54 -27.07 -8.96 3.70
C PRO A 54 -25.86 -9.16 4.63
N SER A 55 -25.42 -10.41 4.86
CA SER A 55 -24.33 -10.71 5.79
C SER A 55 -22.96 -10.27 5.22
N ILE A 56 -22.12 -9.70 6.09
CA ILE A 56 -20.75 -9.33 5.72
C ILE A 56 -19.89 -10.60 5.75
N LYS A 57 -19.47 -11.07 4.57
CA LYS A 57 -18.51 -12.17 4.45
C LYS A 57 -17.12 -11.68 4.88
N LYS A 58 -16.64 -12.17 6.03
CA LYS A 58 -15.26 -11.94 6.47
C LYS A 58 -14.31 -12.72 5.57
N SER A 59 -13.06 -12.25 5.44
CA SER A 59 -12.06 -12.99 4.66
C SER A 59 -11.73 -14.30 5.36
N ASP A 60 -11.71 -15.41 4.62
CA ASP A 60 -11.22 -16.71 5.10
C ASP A 60 -9.67 -16.75 5.22
N LYS A 61 -9.03 -15.59 5.12
CA LYS A 61 -7.58 -15.47 5.30
C LYS A 61 -7.27 -15.73 6.76
N GLU A 62 -6.55 -16.83 6.99
CA GLU A 62 -5.95 -17.13 8.27
C GLU A 62 -5.13 -15.95 8.78
N ALA A 63 -5.24 -15.68 10.08
CA ALA A 63 -4.38 -14.68 10.71
C ALA A 63 -2.90 -15.08 10.48
N PRO A 64 -2.02 -14.13 10.13
CA PRO A 64 -0.61 -14.44 9.95
C PRO A 64 -0.05 -15.11 11.21
N LYS A 65 0.53 -16.31 11.07
CA LYS A 65 1.12 -17.06 12.20
C LYS A 65 2.21 -16.27 12.92
N GLU A 66 2.95 -15.46 12.18
CA GLU A 66 3.94 -14.54 12.71
C GLU A 66 3.72 -13.14 12.11
N HIS A 67 3.67 -12.12 12.97
CA HIS A 67 3.55 -10.75 12.54
C HIS A 67 4.91 -10.22 12.06
N LYS A 68 5.06 -10.04 10.74
CA LYS A 68 6.25 -9.42 10.16
C LYS A 68 6.43 -8.00 10.71
N ARG A 69 7.56 -7.75 11.40
CA ARG A 69 7.93 -6.39 11.84
C ARG A 69 8.67 -5.69 10.70
N TYR A 70 8.16 -4.54 10.26
CA TYR A 70 8.81 -3.70 9.24
C TYR A 70 9.78 -2.69 9.85
N ASN A 71 9.63 -2.36 11.13
CA ASN A 71 10.46 -1.41 11.83
C ASN A 71 11.62 -2.11 12.55
N PRO A 72 12.83 -1.50 12.60
CA PRO A 72 13.95 -2.06 13.34
C PRO A 72 13.62 -2.16 14.83
N LYS A 73 14.24 -3.13 15.51
CA LYS A 73 14.14 -3.25 16.97
C LYS A 73 14.80 -2.02 17.60
N LYS A 74 14.22 -1.50 18.68
CA LYS A 74 14.86 -0.44 19.47
C LYS A 74 16.16 -1.00 20.03
N LEU A 75 17.27 -0.29 19.81
CA LEU A 75 18.54 -0.62 20.45
C LEU A 75 18.35 -0.62 21.97
N THR A 76 19.03 -1.52 22.65
CA THR A 76 19.16 -1.57 24.10
C THR A 76 20.09 -0.46 24.59
N TYR A 77 20.19 -0.28 25.92
CA TYR A 77 21.09 0.73 26.48
C TYR A 77 22.55 0.42 26.15
N ASP A 78 22.96 -0.83 26.31
CA ASP A 78 24.36 -1.26 26.08
C ASP A 78 24.76 -1.14 24.61
N GLU A 79 23.87 -1.49 23.67
CA GLU A 79 24.08 -1.30 22.23
C GLU A 79 24.23 0.19 21.86
N ARG A 80 23.46 1.09 22.51
CA ARG A 80 23.62 2.54 22.32
C ARG A 80 24.94 3.04 22.90
N LYS A 81 25.36 2.54 24.06
CA LYS A 81 26.65 2.88 24.69
C LYS A 81 27.81 2.43 23.81
N ALA A 82 27.78 1.20 23.31
CA ALA A 82 28.79 0.67 22.41
C ALA A 82 28.88 1.48 21.10
N SER A 83 27.73 1.84 20.49
CA SER A 83 27.72 2.70 19.30
C SER A 83 28.29 4.10 19.58
N LEU A 84 28.07 4.65 20.77
CA LEU A 84 28.66 5.92 21.18
C LEU A 84 30.18 5.82 21.34
N ILE A 85 30.67 4.80 22.06
CA ILE A 85 32.11 4.58 22.25
C ILE A 85 32.80 4.40 20.90
N GLN A 86 32.23 3.57 20.01
CA GLN A 86 32.74 3.38 18.65
C GLN A 86 32.79 4.70 17.86
N ARG A 87 31.75 5.52 17.96
CA ARG A 87 31.70 6.83 17.28
C ARG A 87 32.74 7.80 17.83
N VAL A 88 32.88 7.88 19.14
CA VAL A 88 33.85 8.76 19.80
C VAL A 88 35.29 8.31 19.48
N LYS A 89 35.57 7.00 19.55
CA LYS A 89 36.87 6.44 19.16
C LYS A 89 37.22 6.76 17.72
N ALA A 90 36.28 6.57 16.80
CA ALA A 90 36.47 6.90 15.38
C ALA A 90 36.77 8.40 15.19
N LEU A 91 36.04 9.29 15.87
CA LEU A 91 36.28 10.73 15.81
C LEU A 91 37.66 11.12 16.36
N ASN A 92 38.04 10.59 17.52
CA ASN A 92 39.33 10.88 18.15
C ASN A 92 40.50 10.41 17.26
N SER A 93 40.38 9.20 16.67
CA SER A 93 41.36 8.70 15.70
C SER A 93 41.45 9.53 14.42
N ALA A 94 40.34 10.11 13.95
CA ALA A 94 40.29 10.92 12.75
C ALA A 94 40.82 12.35 12.95
N ILE A 95 40.77 12.86 14.18
CA ILE A 95 41.23 14.20 14.55
C ILE A 95 42.74 14.21 14.91
N GLY A 96 43.39 13.04 14.95
CA GLY A 96 44.83 12.93 15.23
C GLY A 96 45.18 13.13 16.71
N GLY A 97 44.21 12.96 17.62
CA GLY A 97 44.45 12.88 19.06
C GLY A 97 45.01 11.51 19.42
N ASP A 98 46.32 11.37 19.30
CA ASP A 98 47.12 10.30 19.92
C ASP A 98 47.35 10.70 21.38
N ASP A 99 46.40 10.37 22.26
CA ASP A 99 46.63 10.32 23.70
C ASP A 99 46.21 8.93 24.16
N GLY A 100 47.22 8.07 24.36
CA GLY A 100 47.05 6.75 24.93
C GLY A 100 46.53 6.85 26.35
N ASP A 101 45.45 6.12 26.64
CA ASP A 101 45.06 5.77 27.99
C ASP A 101 44.65 4.30 28.00
N GLU A 102 45.17 3.61 29.01
CA GLU A 102 45.17 2.19 29.30
C GLU A 102 43.75 1.70 29.62
N ASP A 103 43.26 0.66 28.93
CA ASP A 103 42.19 -0.17 29.49
C ASP A 103 42.84 -1.20 30.44
N GLU A 104 43.37 -0.73 31.57
CA GLU A 104 43.38 -1.51 32.81
C GLU A 104 42.05 -1.24 33.51
N ASP A 105 41.11 -2.17 33.40
CA ASP A 105 40.22 -2.47 34.52
C ASP A 105 39.82 -3.95 34.42
N ASP A 106 40.40 -4.70 35.36
CA ASP A 106 40.05 -6.05 35.77
C ASP A 106 38.58 -6.12 36.28
N GLU A 107 37.97 -7.29 36.11
CA GLU A 107 36.69 -7.80 36.66
C GLU A 107 35.34 -7.23 36.17
#